data_AF-A0AAU6YZS3-F1
#
_entry.id   AF-A0AAU6YZS3-F1
#
_cell.length_a   1.000
_cell.length_b   1.000
_cell.length_c   1.000
_cell.angle_alpha   90.00
_cell.angle_beta   90.00
_cell.angle_gamma   90.00
#
_symmetry.space_group_name_H-M   'P 1'
#
loop_
_entity.id
_entity.type
_entity.pdbx_description
1 polymer ?
#
loop_
_entity_poly.entity_id
_entity_poly.type
_entity_poly.pdbx_seq_one_letter_code
_entity_poly.pdbx_strand_id
1 'polypeptide(L)'
;MMLAAGVSLSACGGAAEAAGDARTPQLSRSAPGEPAVGGYEGWWNATPASGGNAGLPQETVAINTRTNLVVDAFSRTINGAGRPTLITDVPYSVVPDPSWPADSVVIIDTATNRVIEHFRVDLKGEPLR
;
A
#
# COMPACT_ATOMS: atom_id res chain seq x y z
N MET A 1 -45.52 -29.51 -49.84
CA MET A 1 -45.62 -29.58 -48.37
C MET A 1 -45.99 -28.18 -47.89
N MET A 2 -47.26 -27.99 -47.52
CA MET A 2 -47.76 -26.78 -46.86
C MET A 2 -47.10 -26.66 -45.47
N LEU A 3 -46.78 -25.45 -45.01
CA LEU A 3 -47.44 -24.80 -43.88
C LEU A 3 -46.84 -23.41 -43.61
N ALA A 4 -47.73 -22.46 -43.40
CA ALA A 4 -47.50 -21.09 -42.94
C ALA A 4 -47.28 -21.03 -41.42
N ALA A 5 -46.75 -19.92 -40.91
CA ALA A 5 -47.39 -19.09 -39.86
C ALA A 5 -46.39 -18.04 -39.35
N GLY A 6 -46.76 -16.75 -39.47
CA GLY A 6 -46.22 -15.69 -38.64
C GLY A 6 -47.14 -15.43 -37.46
N VAL A 7 -46.63 -14.84 -36.38
CA VAL A 7 -47.36 -13.92 -35.50
C VAL A 7 -46.34 -12.99 -34.82
N SER A 8 -46.47 -11.69 -35.05
CA SER A 8 -45.84 -10.65 -34.23
C SER A 8 -46.69 -10.41 -32.98
N LEU A 9 -46.07 -10.38 -31.81
CA LEU A 9 -46.69 -9.92 -30.58
C LEU A 9 -45.90 -8.70 -30.06
N SER A 10 -46.53 -7.54 -30.22
CA SER A 10 -46.23 -6.33 -29.48
C SER A 10 -46.50 -6.57 -27.99
N ALA A 11 -45.55 -6.17 -27.14
CA ALA A 11 -45.80 -6.01 -25.71
C ALA A 11 -45.48 -4.57 -25.31
N CYS A 12 -46.54 -3.84 -24.97
CA CYS A 12 -46.49 -2.57 -24.24
C CYS A 12 -46.17 -2.82 -22.75
N GLY A 13 -45.47 -1.87 -22.15
CA GLY A 13 -45.22 -1.76 -20.71
C GLY A 13 -43.90 -1.04 -20.52
N GLY A 14 -43.83 0.25 -20.17
CA GLY A 14 -44.47 0.85 -19.00
C GLY A 14 -43.38 0.99 -17.92
N ALA A 15 -42.85 2.20 -17.75
CA ALA A 15 -41.78 2.52 -16.82
C ALA A 15 -42.21 2.35 -15.34
N ALA A 16 -41.30 1.86 -14.51
CA ALA A 16 -41.29 2.11 -13.07
C ALA A 16 -39.85 1.99 -12.55
N GLU A 17 -39.39 3.05 -11.89
CA GLU A 17 -38.14 3.12 -11.15
C GLU A 17 -38.17 2.18 -9.93
N ALA A 18 -37.04 1.55 -9.63
CA ALA A 18 -36.78 0.94 -8.34
C ALA A 18 -35.34 1.22 -7.91
N ALA A 19 -35.24 1.95 -6.81
CA ALA A 19 -34.04 2.33 -6.08
C ALA A 19 -33.31 1.12 -5.47
N GLY A 20 -32.01 1.27 -5.19
CA GLY A 20 -31.32 0.38 -4.27
C GLY A 20 -29.80 0.31 -4.41
N ASP A 21 -29.12 1.33 -3.90
CA ASP A 21 -27.83 1.25 -3.22
C ASP A 21 -26.76 0.32 -3.84
N ALA A 22 -26.14 0.76 -4.94
CA ALA A 22 -24.85 0.23 -5.35
C ALA A 22 -23.80 0.64 -4.30
N ARG A 23 -23.64 -0.20 -3.25
CA ARG A 23 -22.45 -0.19 -2.39
C ARG A 23 -21.25 -0.64 -3.21
N THR A 24 -20.79 0.27 -4.04
CA THR A 24 -19.41 0.28 -4.51
C THR A 24 -18.55 0.38 -3.25
N PRO A 25 -17.60 -0.52 -3.00
CA PRO A 25 -16.57 -0.24 -2.00
C PRO A 25 -15.96 1.09 -2.42
N GLN A 26 -16.19 2.14 -1.62
CA GLN A 26 -15.39 3.36 -1.72
C GLN A 26 -13.97 2.92 -1.33
N LEU A 27 -13.21 2.43 -2.31
CA LEU A 27 -11.78 2.64 -2.34
C LEU A 27 -11.64 4.13 -2.07
N SER A 28 -11.17 4.46 -0.87
CA SER A 28 -10.82 5.81 -0.48
C SER A 28 -10.03 6.37 -1.63
N ARG A 29 -10.65 7.27 -2.40
CA ARG A 29 -10.00 7.93 -3.51
C ARG A 29 -8.99 8.81 -2.81
N SER A 30 -7.77 8.30 -2.67
CA SER A 30 -6.64 9.08 -2.17
C SER A 30 -6.70 10.42 -2.88
N ALA A 31 -6.63 11.51 -2.11
CA ALA A 31 -6.32 12.81 -2.68
C ALA A 31 -5.14 12.63 -3.66
N PRO A 32 -4.98 13.46 -4.70
CA PRO A 32 -3.75 13.47 -5.48
C PRO A 32 -2.61 13.86 -4.53
N GLY A 33 -2.08 12.84 -3.86
CA GLY A 33 -1.10 12.97 -2.81
C GLY A 33 0.21 13.30 -3.47
N GLU A 34 0.95 14.19 -2.82
CA GLU A 34 2.36 14.39 -3.08
C GLU A 34 3.04 13.04 -3.37
N PRO A 35 3.98 12.99 -4.33
CA PRO A 35 4.66 11.74 -4.63
C PRO A 35 5.26 11.21 -3.34
N ALA A 36 4.80 10.03 -2.91
CA ALA A 36 5.40 9.35 -1.78
C ALA A 36 6.86 9.05 -2.17
N VAL A 37 7.79 9.84 -1.63
CA VAL A 37 9.21 9.54 -1.73
C VAL A 37 9.44 8.24 -0.96
N GLY A 38 9.89 7.22 -1.69
CA GLY A 38 10.43 5.96 -1.16
C GLY A 38 11.92 5.84 -1.48
N GLY A 39 12.50 4.66 -1.29
CA GLY A 39 13.95 4.45 -1.44
C GLY A 39 14.74 4.89 -0.21
N TYR A 40 14.18 4.67 0.98
CA TYR A 40 14.87 4.98 2.24
C TYR A 40 15.88 3.88 2.56
N GLU A 41 17.16 4.22 2.42
CA GLU A 41 18.27 3.30 2.63
C GLU A 41 18.92 3.49 4.00
N GLY A 42 19.30 2.38 4.64
CA GLY A 42 19.94 2.40 5.95
C GLY A 42 20.52 1.06 6.38
N TRP A 43 20.84 0.91 7.67
CA TRP A 43 21.42 -0.34 8.18
C TRP A 43 20.41 -1.50 8.15
N TRP A 44 19.11 -1.21 8.24
CA TRP A 44 18.03 -2.20 8.30
C TRP A 44 17.84 -2.98 6.99
N ASN A 45 18.10 -2.34 5.85
CA ASN A 45 18.01 -2.96 4.52
C ASN A 45 19.38 -3.25 3.88
N ALA A 46 20.47 -2.91 4.55
CA ALA A 46 21.82 -3.23 4.09
C ALA A 46 22.14 -4.73 4.13
N THR A 47 23.10 -5.13 3.30
CA THR A 47 23.76 -6.45 3.36
C THR A 47 25.10 -6.30 4.05
N PRO A 48 25.33 -6.94 5.22
CA PRO A 48 26.62 -6.88 5.90
C PRO A 48 27.74 -7.47 5.04
N ALA A 49 28.97 -6.97 5.21
CA ALA A 49 30.14 -7.47 4.48
C ALA A 49 30.43 -8.96 4.73
N SER A 50 30.00 -9.50 5.88
CA SER A 50 30.09 -10.93 6.19
C SER A 50 29.09 -11.79 5.41
N GLY A 51 28.10 -11.18 4.75
CA GLY A 51 26.95 -11.86 4.13
C GLY A 51 25.95 -12.46 5.13
N GLY A 52 26.22 -12.37 6.43
CA GLY A 52 25.35 -12.91 7.47
C GLY A 52 24.16 -11.98 7.74
N ASN A 53 22.96 -12.56 7.80
CA ASN A 53 21.72 -11.82 8.05
C ASN A 53 21.09 -12.11 9.42
N ALA A 54 21.81 -12.82 10.29
CA ALA A 54 21.33 -13.15 11.63
C ALA A 54 21.12 -11.87 12.44
N GLY A 55 19.93 -11.74 13.06
CA GLY A 55 19.56 -10.58 13.87
C GLY A 55 19.13 -9.35 13.06
N LEU A 56 19.12 -9.40 11.73
CA LEU A 56 18.57 -8.33 10.91
C LEU A 56 17.07 -8.55 10.65
N PRO A 57 16.29 -7.47 10.52
CA PRO A 57 14.92 -7.56 10.04
C PRO A 57 14.86 -8.31 8.71
N GLN A 58 13.90 -9.23 8.60
CA GLN A 58 13.61 -9.90 7.33
C GLN A 58 12.80 -9.00 6.43
N GLU A 59 11.88 -8.23 7.03
CA GLU A 59 11.02 -7.29 6.34
C GLU A 59 10.89 -6.01 7.15
N THR A 60 10.89 -4.89 6.45
CA THR A 60 10.63 -3.58 7.05
C THR A 60 9.69 -2.78 6.19
N VAL A 61 8.94 -1.89 6.82
CA VAL A 61 8.16 -0.85 6.13
C VAL A 61 8.58 0.52 6.62
N ALA A 62 8.59 1.49 5.71
CA ALA A 62 8.76 2.90 6.01
C ALA A 62 7.38 3.57 5.99
N ILE A 63 7.03 4.28 7.04
CA ILE A 63 5.73 4.95 7.19
C ILE A 63 5.94 6.44 7.33
N ASN A 64 5.28 7.22 6.49
CA ASN A 64 5.21 8.66 6.66
C ASN A 64 4.22 8.99 7.78
N THR A 65 4.69 9.58 8.88
CA THR A 65 3.87 9.82 10.08
C THR A 65 2.85 10.94 9.89
N ARG A 66 2.99 11.77 8.85
CA ARG A 66 2.01 12.80 8.50
C ARG A 66 0.78 12.21 7.82
N THR A 67 0.98 11.24 6.93
CA THR A 67 -0.09 10.66 6.11
C THR A 67 -0.55 9.28 6.59
N ASN A 68 0.21 8.65 7.49
CA ASN A 68 0.02 7.26 7.94
C ASN A 68 0.03 6.24 6.78
N LEU A 69 0.76 6.55 5.70
CA LEU A 69 0.92 5.67 4.55
C LEU A 69 2.26 4.97 4.59
N VAL A 70 2.28 3.70 4.17
CA VAL A 70 3.52 3.01 3.82
C VAL A 70 4.05 3.65 2.55
N VAL A 71 5.28 4.16 2.61
CA VAL A 71 5.96 4.86 1.52
C VAL A 71 7.14 4.07 0.95
N ASP A 72 7.58 3.05 1.67
CA ASP A 72 8.60 2.11 1.20
C ASP A 72 8.49 0.77 1.94
N ALA A 73 9.03 -0.29 1.33
CA ALA A 73 9.14 -1.59 1.94
C ALA A 73 10.40 -2.31 1.49
N PHE A 74 10.96 -3.13 2.38
CA PHE A 74 12.09 -3.98 2.09
C PHE A 74 11.80 -5.40 2.54
N SER A 75 12.11 -6.38 1.70
CA SER A 75 12.11 -7.80 2.03
C SER A 75 13.43 -8.40 1.60
N ARG A 76 14.17 -8.94 2.59
CA ARG A 76 15.47 -9.54 2.37
C ARG A 76 15.39 -10.78 1.48
N THR A 77 14.31 -11.55 1.59
CA THR A 77 14.05 -12.72 0.74
C THR A 77 13.87 -12.30 -0.72
N ILE A 78 13.09 -11.26 -0.98
CA ILE A 78 12.84 -10.77 -2.35
C ILE A 78 14.09 -10.13 -2.95
N ASN A 79 14.77 -9.30 -2.16
CA ASN A 79 16.02 -8.67 -2.57
C ASN A 79 17.11 -9.71 -2.84
N GLY A 80 17.24 -10.73 -1.99
CA GLY A 80 18.15 -11.86 -2.18
C GLY A 80 17.84 -12.69 -3.43
N ALA A 81 16.60 -12.62 -3.96
CA ALA A 81 16.23 -13.21 -5.24
C ALA A 81 16.56 -12.29 -6.45
N GLY A 82 17.20 -11.14 -6.22
CA GLY A 82 17.58 -10.19 -7.27
C GLY A 82 16.46 -9.29 -7.76
N ARG A 83 15.34 -9.19 -7.01
CA ARG A 83 14.19 -8.36 -7.35
C ARG A 83 14.07 -7.18 -6.38
N PRO A 84 13.74 -5.96 -6.84
CA PRO A 84 13.35 -4.88 -5.93
C PRO A 84 12.09 -5.26 -5.15
N THR A 85 12.03 -4.88 -3.89
CA THR A 85 10.82 -5.04 -3.08
C THR A 85 9.82 -3.95 -3.46
N LEU A 86 8.57 -4.33 -3.68
CA LEU A 86 7.45 -3.39 -3.84
C LEU A 86 6.72 -3.26 -2.50
N ILE A 87 6.07 -2.12 -2.26
CA ILE A 87 5.23 -1.92 -1.07
C ILE A 87 4.18 -3.03 -0.94
N THR A 88 3.62 -3.51 -2.05
CA THR A 88 2.62 -4.59 -2.07
C THR A 88 3.18 -5.97 -1.76
N ASP A 89 4.50 -6.15 -1.79
CA ASP A 89 5.13 -7.42 -1.45
C ASP A 89 5.19 -7.67 0.08
N VAL A 90 5.13 -6.60 0.89
CA VAL A 90 5.18 -6.68 2.36
C VAL A 90 3.84 -6.22 2.92
N PRO A 91 2.87 -7.13 3.14
CA PRO A 91 1.55 -6.76 3.64
C PRO A 91 1.66 -6.23 5.08
N TYR A 92 1.36 -4.95 5.27
CA TYR A 92 1.41 -4.31 6.57
C TYR A 92 0.22 -3.37 6.76
N SER A 93 -0.47 -3.51 7.90
CA SER A 93 -1.57 -2.62 8.28
C SER A 93 -1.07 -1.58 9.27
N VAL A 94 -1.03 -0.33 8.84
CA VAL A 94 -0.57 0.77 9.70
C VAL A 94 -1.57 0.99 10.84
N VAL A 95 -1.07 0.93 12.08
CA VAL A 95 -1.79 1.38 13.27
C VAL A 95 -1.05 2.63 13.75
N PRO A 96 -1.57 3.84 13.49
CA PRO A 96 -0.91 5.07 13.89
C PRO A 96 -0.69 5.13 15.40
N ASP A 97 0.54 5.44 15.79
CA ASP A 97 0.93 5.61 17.18
C ASP A 97 1.15 7.11 17.47
N PRO A 98 0.39 7.73 18.40
CA PRO A 98 0.58 9.13 18.78
C PRO A 98 1.97 9.47 19.33
N SER A 99 2.77 8.47 19.72
CA SER A 99 4.14 8.66 20.18
C SER A 99 5.17 8.77 19.05
N TRP A 100 4.79 8.45 17.80
CA TRP A 100 5.69 8.62 16.66
C TRP A 100 6.07 10.09 16.45
N PRO A 101 7.32 10.37 16.07
CA PRO A 101 7.73 11.74 15.77
C PRO A 101 6.94 12.27 14.56
N ALA A 102 6.37 13.46 14.71
CA ALA A 102 5.67 14.15 13.62
C ALA A 102 6.63 14.41 12.45
N ASP A 103 6.10 14.66 11.24
CA ASP A 103 6.86 14.97 10.01
C ASP A 103 8.10 14.10 9.83
N SER A 104 7.93 12.80 10.03
CA SER A 104 9.02 11.84 10.00
C SER A 104 8.64 10.66 9.14
N VAL A 105 9.66 9.90 8.78
CA VAL A 105 9.50 8.52 8.39
C VAL A 105 9.94 7.65 9.55
N VAL A 106 9.11 6.67 9.91
CA VAL A 106 9.47 5.62 10.87
C VAL A 106 9.70 4.32 10.11
N ILE A 107 10.77 3.62 10.46
CA ILE A 107 11.09 2.30 9.93
C ILE A 107 10.65 1.26 10.96
N ILE A 108 9.79 0.34 10.54
CA ILE A 108 9.24 -0.72 11.41
C ILE A 108 9.76 -2.08 10.96
N ASP A 109 10.27 -2.86 11.90
CA ASP A 109 10.44 -4.31 11.73
C ASP A 109 9.05 -4.98 11.83
N THR A 110 8.58 -5.56 10.72
CA THR A 110 7.23 -6.11 10.63
C THR A 110 7.04 -7.36 11.48
N ALA A 111 8.11 -8.09 11.78
CA ALA A 111 8.03 -9.30 12.60
C ALA A 111 7.75 -8.98 14.07
N THR A 112 8.28 -7.86 14.57
CA THR A 112 8.14 -7.45 15.97
C THR A 112 7.20 -6.27 16.18
N ASN A 113 6.78 -5.62 15.09
CA ASN A 113 6.00 -4.39 15.08
C ASN A 113 6.65 -3.25 15.89
N ARG A 114 7.98 -3.17 15.84
CA ARG A 114 8.76 -2.14 16.55
C ARG A 114 9.35 -1.15 15.58
N VAL A 115 9.32 0.13 15.97
CA VAL A 115 10.13 1.16 15.30
C VAL A 115 11.59 0.87 15.59
N ILE A 116 12.40 0.72 14.54
CA ILE A 116 13.83 0.43 14.61
C ILE A 116 14.70 1.60 14.15
N GLU A 117 14.11 2.56 13.42
CA GLU A 117 14.75 3.84 13.06
C GLU A 117 13.67 4.89 12.81
N HIS A 118 14.01 6.17 12.95
CA HIS A 118 13.23 7.26 12.40
C HIS A 118 14.10 8.44 11.98
N PHE A 119 13.60 9.25 11.07
CA PHE A 119 14.23 10.53 10.72
C PHE A 119 13.18 11.53 10.25
N ARG A 120 13.47 12.81 10.49
CA ARG A 120 12.62 13.91 10.05
C ARG A 120 12.70 14.05 8.53
N VAL A 121 11.58 14.37 7.91
CA VAL A 121 11.49 14.63 6.48
C VAL A 121 10.86 15.99 6.20
N ASP A 122 11.17 16.57 5.04
CA ASP A 122 10.54 17.80 4.59
C ASP A 122 9.09 17.57 4.10
N LEU A 123 8.50 18.58 3.46
CA LEU A 123 7.14 18.43 2.92
C LEU A 123 7.08 17.43 1.76
N LYS A 124 8.17 17.25 1.01
CA LYS A 124 8.26 16.33 -0.12
C LYS A 124 8.55 14.89 0.33
N GLY A 125 8.92 14.68 1.59
CA GLY A 125 9.33 13.37 2.11
C GLY A 125 10.84 13.14 2.05
N GLU A 126 11.63 14.14 1.70
CA GLU A 126 13.09 14.02 1.67
C GLU A 126 13.66 14.09 3.10
N PRO A 127 14.62 13.23 3.48
CA PRO A 127 15.29 13.32 4.78
C PRO A 127 15.96 14.69 5.00
N LEU A 128 15.75 15.27 6.18
CA LEU A 128 16.47 16.48 6.59
C LEU A 128 17.92 16.14 6.94
N ARG A 129 18.87 16.98 6.51
CA ARG A 129 20.31 16.88 6.84
C ARG A 129 20.70 17.76 8.00
#